data_AF-A0A511N2Z6-F1
#
_entry.id   AF-A0A511N2Z6-F1
#
_cell.length_a   1.000
_cell.length_b   1.000
_cell.length_c   1.000
_cell.angle_alpha   90.00
_cell.angle_beta   90.00
_cell.angle_gamma   90.00
#
_symmetry.space_group_name_H-M   'P 1'
#
loop_
_entity.id
_entity.type
_entity.pdbx_description
1 polymer ?
#
loop_
_entity_poly.entity_id
_entity_poly.type
_entity_poly.pdbx_seq_one_letter_code
_entity_poly.pdbx_strand_id
1 'polypeptide(L)'
;MKPLVIELHEGLPTQPMTCSRVQGTLQQVQQEVERICEAFLGHGFPVVRVKVEAAPWNAITPQTSRDLKTEDQNRYFEHHCKVLIPETGDLEILQQVCQGHGAHLSRNAFKTLKEGGQERFVTLRMYGVALDQAQEQADLLRIHLEQAGFSCQKSIMEYCVLDTQIELDAGWGA
;
A
#
# COMPACT_ATOMS: atom_id res chain seq x y z
N MET A 1 3.40 19.20 1.14
CA MET A 1 4.09 17.93 0.83
C MET A 1 4.57 17.32 2.14
N LYS A 2 4.27 16.04 2.39
CA LYS A 2 4.64 15.36 3.64
C LYS A 2 5.75 14.32 3.35
N PRO A 3 6.87 14.33 4.08
CA PRO A 3 7.89 13.28 3.96
C PRO A 3 7.48 12.00 4.72
N LEU A 4 7.85 10.85 4.17
CA LEU A 4 7.70 9.53 4.78
C LEU A 4 8.92 8.68 4.43
N VAL A 5 9.35 7.83 5.35
CA VAL A 5 10.35 6.78 5.09
C VAL A 5 9.74 5.46 5.51
N ILE A 6 9.72 4.49 4.59
CA ILE A 6 9.33 3.11 4.87
C ILE A 6 10.56 2.24 4.61
N GLU A 7 10.89 1.39 5.57
CA GLU A 7 11.90 0.35 5.44
C GLU A 7 11.22 -1.02 5.41
N LEU A 8 11.63 -1.84 4.44
CA LEU A 8 10.85 -3.00 4.03
C LEU A 8 11.57 -4.30 4.39
N HIS A 9 12.85 -4.46 4.00
CA HIS A 9 13.68 -5.63 4.32
C HIS A 9 15.18 -5.28 4.38
N GLU A 10 16.01 -6.16 4.93
CA GLU A 10 17.47 -6.02 4.92
C GLU A 10 18.02 -6.19 3.48
N GLY A 11 18.87 -5.26 3.04
CA GLY A 11 19.40 -5.26 1.66
C GLY A 11 18.50 -4.60 0.61
N LEU A 12 17.28 -4.18 0.96
CA LEU A 12 16.44 -3.34 0.10
C LEU A 12 16.77 -1.84 0.28
N PRO A 13 16.60 -1.01 -0.78
CA PRO A 13 16.81 0.44 -0.66
C PRO A 13 15.84 1.06 0.35
N THR A 14 16.33 1.95 1.21
CA THR A 14 15.47 2.90 1.93
C THR A 14 14.76 3.77 0.90
N GLN A 15 13.43 3.87 0.98
CA GLN A 15 12.62 4.65 0.03
C GLN A 15 12.10 5.92 0.73
N PRO A 16 12.88 7.02 0.77
CA PRO A 16 12.35 8.31 1.17
C PRO A 16 11.34 8.78 0.13
N MET A 17 10.14 9.08 0.58
CA MET A 17 9.02 9.47 -0.27
C MET A 17 8.43 10.80 0.17
N THR A 18 7.83 11.50 -0.78
CA THR A 18 6.96 12.64 -0.48
C THR A 18 5.56 12.42 -0.99
N CYS A 19 4.57 12.75 -0.17
CA CYS A 19 3.16 12.63 -0.53
C CYS A 19 2.52 14.02 -0.70
N SER A 20 1.71 14.16 -1.74
CA SER A 20 0.88 15.32 -2.04
C SER A 20 -0.52 14.87 -2.43
N ARG A 21 -1.53 15.69 -2.13
CA ARG A 21 -2.91 15.48 -2.60
C ARG A 21 -3.16 16.46 -3.74
N VAL A 22 -3.67 15.94 -4.85
CA VAL A 22 -4.00 16.71 -6.06
C VAL A 22 -5.44 16.38 -6.45
N GLN A 23 -6.15 17.34 -7.05
CA GLN A 23 -7.49 17.15 -7.59
C GLN A 23 -7.50 17.60 -9.05
N GLY A 24 -8.20 16.86 -9.90
CA GLY A 24 -8.31 17.13 -11.34
C GLY A 24 -8.55 15.87 -12.14
N THR A 25 -8.52 16.00 -13.46
CA THR A 25 -8.48 14.85 -14.37
C THR A 25 -7.16 14.10 -14.24
N LEU A 26 -7.11 12.84 -14.68
CA LEU A 26 -5.86 12.07 -14.67
C LEU A 26 -4.73 12.80 -15.41
N GLN A 27 -5.04 13.46 -16.53
CA GLN A 27 -4.08 14.27 -17.28
C GLN A 27 -3.54 15.46 -16.47
N GLN A 28 -4.41 16.18 -15.75
CA GLN A 28 -3.98 17.29 -14.89
C GLN A 28 -3.11 16.80 -13.72
N VAL A 29 -3.46 15.64 -13.14
CA VAL A 29 -2.66 15.02 -12.09
C VAL A 29 -1.29 14.60 -12.63
N GLN A 30 -1.21 14.01 -13.82
CA GLN A 30 0.05 13.64 -14.46
C GLN A 30 0.95 14.87 -14.70
N GLN A 31 0.40 15.97 -15.21
CA GLN A 31 1.13 17.23 -15.39
C GLN A 31 1.68 17.79 -14.07
N GLU A 32 0.89 17.73 -12.99
CA GLU A 32 1.36 18.19 -11.68
C GLU A 32 2.45 17.27 -11.11
N VAL A 33 2.34 15.97 -11.34
CA VAL A 33 3.37 14.99 -10.96
C VAL A 33 4.68 15.26 -11.73
N GLU A 34 4.61 15.49 -13.04
CA GLU A 34 5.77 15.86 -13.87
C GLU A 34 6.44 17.13 -13.33
N ARG A 35 5.66 18.19 -13.08
CA ARG A 35 6.15 19.45 -12.50
C ARG A 35 6.85 19.24 -11.15
N ILE A 36 6.32 18.36 -10.30
CA ILE A 36 6.94 18.00 -9.02
C ILE A 36 8.25 17.25 -9.25
N CYS A 37 8.28 16.27 -10.15
CA CYS A 37 9.49 15.49 -10.46
C CYS A 37 10.61 16.37 -11.01
N GLU A 38 10.30 17.30 -11.91
CA GLU A 38 11.23 18.29 -12.44
C GLU A 38 11.80 19.18 -11.33
N ALA A 39 10.97 19.60 -10.37
CA ALA A 39 11.42 20.39 -9.23
C ALA A 39 12.40 19.61 -8.34
N PHE A 40 12.13 18.33 -8.06
CA PHE A 40 13.05 17.47 -7.31
C PHE A 40 14.38 17.28 -8.05
N LEU A 41 14.32 16.99 -9.35
CA LEU A 41 15.49 16.84 -10.19
C LEU A 41 16.34 18.12 -10.21
N GLY A 42 15.70 19.28 -10.35
CA GLY A 42 16.36 20.59 -10.31
C GLY A 42 17.08 20.91 -8.99
N HIS A 43 16.70 20.24 -7.89
CA HIS A 43 17.36 20.33 -6.59
C HIS A 43 18.35 19.18 -6.32
N GLY A 44 18.65 18.35 -7.32
CA GLY A 44 19.62 17.25 -7.20
C GLY A 44 19.05 15.95 -6.61
N PHE A 45 17.71 15.80 -6.59
CA PHE A 45 17.04 14.61 -6.11
C PHE A 45 16.34 13.90 -7.28
N PRO A 46 17.00 12.94 -7.97
CA PRO A 46 16.35 12.20 -9.04
C PRO A 46 15.19 11.35 -8.47
N VAL A 47 14.01 11.47 -9.08
CA VAL A 47 12.82 10.68 -8.71
C VAL A 47 12.91 9.31 -9.38
N VAL A 48 12.99 8.26 -8.57
CA VAL A 48 13.15 6.87 -9.05
C VAL A 48 11.83 6.09 -9.11
N ARG A 49 10.76 6.62 -8.50
CA ARG A 49 9.42 6.02 -8.52
C ARG A 49 8.36 7.08 -8.34
N VAL A 50 7.29 6.95 -9.10
CA VAL A 50 6.07 7.75 -8.99
C VAL A 50 4.90 6.80 -8.82
N LYS A 51 4.08 7.07 -7.79
CA LYS A 51 2.77 6.45 -7.60
C LYS A 51 1.68 7.50 -7.69
N VAL A 52 0.62 7.21 -8.44
CA VAL A 52 -0.62 7.99 -8.44
C VAL A 52 -1.74 7.08 -7.98
N GLU A 53 -2.37 7.46 -6.88
CA GLU A 53 -3.42 6.69 -6.23
C GLU A 53 -4.70 7.52 -6.18
N ALA A 54 -5.81 6.86 -6.43
CA ALA A 54 -7.13 7.41 -6.30
C ALA A 54 -7.84 6.82 -5.07
N ALA A 55 -8.71 7.63 -4.47
CA ALA A 55 -9.64 7.12 -3.47
C ALA A 55 -10.54 6.03 -4.09
N PRO A 56 -11.04 5.06 -3.29
CA PRO A 56 -11.82 3.94 -3.82
C PRO A 56 -13.17 4.41 -4.39
N TRP A 57 -13.69 5.53 -3.89
CA TRP A 57 -14.90 6.20 -4.39
C TRP A 57 -14.63 7.18 -5.56
N ASN A 58 -13.41 7.22 -6.12
CA ASN A 58 -13.13 8.04 -7.29
C ASN A 58 -13.83 7.45 -8.54
N ALA A 59 -14.30 8.30 -9.43
CA ALA A 59 -14.98 7.90 -10.67
C ALA A 59 -14.12 7.06 -11.62
N ILE A 60 -12.79 7.13 -11.51
CA ILE A 60 -11.86 6.31 -12.32
C ILE A 60 -11.66 4.90 -11.77
N THR A 61 -12.12 4.64 -10.54
CA THR A 61 -11.95 3.37 -9.84
C THR A 61 -13.05 2.40 -10.26
N PRO A 62 -12.72 1.19 -10.73
CA PRO A 62 -13.73 0.21 -11.14
C PRO A 62 -14.53 -0.26 -9.92
N GLN A 63 -15.83 0.02 -9.89
CA GLN A 63 -16.68 -0.30 -8.74
C GLN A 63 -17.12 -1.76 -8.75
N THR A 64 -17.42 -2.28 -9.94
CA THR A 64 -17.85 -3.67 -10.18
C THR A 64 -17.05 -4.28 -11.33
N SER A 65 -17.06 -5.61 -11.47
CA SER A 65 -16.32 -6.27 -12.57
C SER A 65 -16.75 -5.85 -13.98
N ARG A 66 -17.92 -5.20 -14.13
CA ARG A 66 -18.37 -4.64 -15.41
C ARG A 66 -17.65 -3.34 -15.78
N ASP A 67 -17.07 -2.66 -14.81
CA ASP A 67 -16.35 -1.40 -15.00
C ASP A 67 -14.88 -1.65 -15.38
N LEU A 68 -14.39 -2.88 -15.19
CA LEU A 68 -13.02 -3.28 -15.52
C LEU A 68 -12.74 -3.15 -17.01
N LYS A 69 -11.63 -2.49 -17.32
CA LYS A 69 -11.12 -2.30 -18.67
C LYS A 69 -9.78 -3.01 -18.82
N THR A 70 -9.37 -3.22 -20.06
CA THR A 70 -8.04 -3.79 -20.37
C THR A 70 -6.89 -2.98 -19.76
N GLU A 71 -7.03 -1.65 -19.69
CA GLU A 71 -6.05 -0.76 -19.06
C GLU A 71 -5.87 -0.98 -17.55
N ASP A 72 -6.81 -1.65 -16.90
CA ASP A 72 -6.76 -1.92 -15.46
C ASP A 72 -5.92 -3.16 -15.11
N GLN A 73 -5.39 -3.90 -16.10
CA GLN A 73 -4.58 -5.10 -15.85
C GLN A 73 -3.30 -4.82 -15.05
N ASN A 74 -2.72 -3.63 -15.22
CA ASN A 74 -1.52 -3.19 -14.48
C ASN A 74 -1.86 -2.24 -13.33
N ARG A 75 -3.14 -1.94 -13.12
CA ARG A 75 -3.65 -1.17 -11.99
C ARG A 75 -4.09 -2.14 -10.90
N TYR A 76 -4.13 -1.64 -9.67
CA TYR A 76 -4.46 -2.48 -8.53
C TYR A 76 -5.08 -1.68 -7.41
N PHE A 77 -5.92 -2.37 -6.64
CA PHE A 77 -6.26 -1.92 -5.31
C PHE A 77 -5.12 -2.23 -4.36
N GLU A 78 -4.78 -1.26 -3.52
CA GLU A 78 -3.83 -1.44 -2.43
C GLU A 78 -4.58 -1.20 -1.12
N HIS A 79 -4.65 -2.24 -0.30
CA HIS A 79 -5.20 -2.19 1.04
C HIS A 79 -4.06 -2.15 2.05
N HIS A 80 -4.02 -1.09 2.84
CA HIS A 80 -3.09 -0.95 3.96
C HIS A 80 -3.85 -1.00 5.27
N CYS A 81 -3.47 -1.88 6.19
CA CYS A 81 -3.95 -1.83 7.56
C CYS A 81 -2.81 -1.79 8.56
N LYS A 82 -3.09 -1.19 9.71
CA LYS A 82 -2.22 -1.24 10.89
C LYS A 82 -2.63 -2.43 11.72
N VAL A 83 -1.72 -3.35 11.96
CA VAL A 83 -1.96 -4.52 12.80
C VAL A 83 -1.32 -4.30 14.16
N LEU A 84 -2.15 -4.41 15.20
CA LEU A 84 -1.72 -4.42 16.59
C LEU A 84 -1.25 -5.82 16.96
N ILE A 85 -0.03 -5.90 17.47
CA ILE A 85 0.64 -7.12 17.89
C ILE A 85 0.89 -6.98 19.40
N PRO A 86 0.26 -7.81 20.25
CA PRO A 86 0.56 -7.81 21.69
C PRO A 86 2.00 -8.30 21.93
N GLU A 87 2.56 -8.05 23.12
CA GLU A 87 3.91 -8.52 23.47
C GLU A 87 4.06 -10.04 23.36
N THR A 88 3.00 -10.77 23.68
CA THR A 88 2.94 -12.23 23.54
C THR A 88 2.56 -12.70 22.14
N GLY A 89 2.43 -11.77 21.18
CA GLY A 89 2.02 -12.05 19.81
C GLY A 89 3.12 -12.71 19.00
N ASP A 90 2.76 -13.75 18.25
CA ASP A 90 3.70 -14.51 17.43
C ASP A 90 3.84 -13.88 16.03
N LEU A 91 5.00 -13.28 15.75
CA LEU A 91 5.28 -12.68 14.46
C LEU A 91 5.34 -13.70 13.32
N GLU A 92 5.67 -14.96 13.60
CA GLU A 92 5.73 -16.01 12.58
C GLU A 92 4.31 -16.40 12.15
N ILE A 93 3.38 -16.53 13.10
CA ILE A 93 1.95 -16.74 12.78
C ILE A 93 1.40 -15.56 11.98
N LEU A 94 1.71 -14.32 12.37
CA LEU A 94 1.28 -13.13 11.61
C LEU A 94 1.81 -13.18 10.17
N GLN A 95 3.09 -13.50 9.99
CA GLN A 95 3.70 -13.63 8.67
C GLN A 95 3.01 -14.71 7.83
N GLN A 96 2.71 -15.87 8.42
CA GLN A 96 2.01 -16.96 7.72
C GLN A 96 0.60 -16.56 7.28
N VAL A 97 -0.14 -15.82 8.12
CA VAL A 97 -1.46 -15.29 7.73
C VAL A 97 -1.34 -14.32 6.57
N CYS A 98 -0.38 -13.39 6.63
CA CYS A 98 -0.12 -12.44 5.55
C CYS A 98 0.24 -13.17 4.24
N GLN A 99 1.16 -14.15 4.29
CA GLN A 99 1.55 -15.01 3.17
C GLN A 99 0.37 -15.70 2.51
N GLY A 100 -0.53 -16.27 3.32
CA GLY A 100 -1.72 -16.99 2.83
C GLY A 100 -2.67 -16.13 2.00
N HIS A 101 -2.60 -14.80 2.15
CA HIS A 101 -3.37 -13.82 1.37
C HIS A 101 -2.54 -13.08 0.32
N GLY A 102 -1.24 -13.35 0.22
CA GLY A 102 -0.32 -12.55 -0.61
C GLY A 102 -0.16 -11.11 -0.10
N ALA A 103 -0.40 -10.88 1.20
CA ALA A 103 -0.19 -9.60 1.84
C ALA A 103 1.24 -9.49 2.41
N HIS A 104 1.78 -8.29 2.42
CA HIS A 104 3.14 -8.02 2.88
C HIS A 104 3.14 -7.37 4.27
N LEU A 105 3.86 -7.98 5.21
CA LEU A 105 4.09 -7.46 6.56
C LEU A 105 5.34 -6.57 6.60
N SER A 106 5.24 -5.38 7.22
CA SER A 106 6.40 -4.50 7.40
C SER A 106 7.42 -5.08 8.38
N ARG A 107 8.72 -4.99 8.04
CA ARG A 107 9.80 -5.43 8.93
C ARG A 107 9.87 -4.62 10.22
N ASN A 108 9.78 -3.30 10.11
CA ASN A 108 9.89 -2.42 11.26
C ASN A 108 8.52 -2.23 11.91
N ALA A 109 8.51 -2.11 13.24
CA ALA A 109 7.35 -1.57 13.94
C ALA A 109 7.17 -0.10 13.53
N PHE A 110 5.97 0.25 13.07
CA PHE A 110 5.60 1.64 12.89
C PHE A 110 5.58 2.38 14.23
N LYS A 111 5.16 1.67 15.29
CA LYS A 111 5.14 2.18 16.65
C LYS A 111 5.31 1.05 17.65
N THR A 112 6.16 1.25 18.65
CA THR A 112 6.18 0.42 19.86
C THR A 112 5.16 0.96 20.87
N LEU A 113 4.41 0.08 21.49
CA LEU A 113 3.36 0.41 22.45
C LEU A 113 3.86 0.20 23.88
N LYS A 114 3.06 0.63 24.85
CA LYS A 114 3.31 0.29 26.25
C LYS A 114 3.21 -1.24 26.41
N GLU A 115 3.97 -1.79 27.35
CA GLU A 115 3.95 -3.24 27.64
C GLU A 115 4.39 -4.08 26.43
N GLY A 116 5.46 -3.69 25.72
CA GLY A 116 6.14 -4.54 24.73
C GLY A 116 5.44 -4.76 23.38
N GLY A 117 4.16 -4.38 23.24
CA GLY A 117 3.41 -4.52 21.98
C GLY A 117 3.93 -3.65 20.83
N GLN A 118 3.53 -3.99 19.61
CA GLN A 118 3.96 -3.31 18.39
C GLN A 118 2.78 -3.05 17.44
N GLU A 119 2.86 -1.97 16.67
CA GLU A 119 2.02 -1.73 15.49
C GLU A 119 2.87 -1.93 14.24
N ARG A 120 2.40 -2.76 13.30
CA ARG A 120 3.04 -2.98 11.99
C ARG A 120 2.06 -2.71 10.86
N PHE A 121 2.58 -2.45 9.67
CA PHE A 121 1.75 -2.34 8.48
C PHE A 121 1.62 -3.69 7.79
N VAL A 122 0.41 -3.99 7.32
CA VAL A 122 0.15 -5.05 6.36
C VAL A 122 -0.39 -4.41 5.09
N THR A 123 0.18 -4.80 3.95
CA THR A 123 -0.17 -4.27 2.61
C THR A 123 -0.62 -5.40 1.70
N LEU A 124 -1.84 -5.33 1.19
CA LEU A 124 -2.39 -6.30 0.24
C LEU A 124 -2.63 -5.60 -1.10
N ARG A 125 -2.10 -6.16 -2.19
CA ARG A 125 -2.34 -5.66 -3.55
C ARG A 125 -3.21 -6.62 -4.33
N MET A 126 -4.22 -6.09 -5.00
CA MET A 126 -5.21 -6.87 -5.72
C MET A 126 -5.32 -6.34 -7.14
N TYR A 127 -4.85 -7.13 -8.10
CA TYR A 127 -4.79 -6.77 -9.53
C TYR A 127 -5.99 -7.32 -10.28
N GLY A 128 -6.45 -6.58 -11.30
CA GLY A 128 -7.50 -7.06 -12.21
C GLY A 128 -8.86 -7.35 -11.55
N VAL A 129 -9.12 -6.75 -10.39
CA VAL A 129 -10.37 -6.88 -9.65
C VAL A 129 -11.04 -5.51 -9.50
N ALA A 130 -12.36 -5.52 -9.30
CA ALA A 130 -13.12 -4.33 -8.96
C ALA A 130 -13.16 -4.09 -7.44
N LEU A 131 -13.68 -2.94 -7.02
CA LEU A 131 -13.70 -2.51 -5.62
C LEU A 131 -14.43 -3.50 -4.70
N ASP A 132 -15.57 -4.04 -5.15
CA ASP A 132 -16.34 -5.03 -4.38
C ASP A 132 -15.51 -6.28 -4.05
N GLN A 133 -14.80 -6.81 -5.04
CA GLN A 133 -13.90 -7.96 -4.90
C GLN A 133 -12.64 -7.63 -4.07
N ALA A 134 -12.09 -6.42 -4.22
CA ALA A 134 -10.97 -5.97 -3.40
C ALA A 134 -11.37 -5.82 -1.92
N GLN A 135 -12.57 -5.33 -1.67
CA GLN A 135 -13.11 -5.21 -0.31
C GLN A 135 -13.34 -6.59 0.32
N GLU A 136 -13.89 -7.55 -0.42
CA GLU A 136 -14.05 -8.93 0.04
C GLU A 136 -12.72 -9.56 0.44
N GLN A 137 -11.67 -9.41 -0.39
CA GLN A 137 -10.34 -9.93 -0.08
C GLN A 137 -9.71 -9.24 1.15
N ALA A 138 -9.85 -7.93 1.28
CA ALA A 138 -9.39 -7.19 2.45
C ALA A 138 -10.12 -7.63 3.74
N ASP A 139 -11.42 -7.91 3.65
CA ASP A 139 -12.22 -8.39 4.77
C ASP A 139 -11.82 -9.81 5.18
N LEU A 140 -11.54 -10.70 4.22
CA LEU A 140 -11.02 -12.04 4.51
C LEU A 140 -9.66 -12.01 5.21
N LEU A 141 -8.74 -11.15 4.76
CA LEU A 141 -7.47 -10.92 5.43
C LEU A 141 -7.70 -10.47 6.88
N ARG A 142 -8.57 -9.47 7.08
CA ARG A 142 -8.90 -8.96 8.42
C ARG A 142 -9.45 -10.05 9.33
N ILE A 143 -10.39 -10.86 8.84
CA ILE A 143 -10.98 -11.96 9.62
C ILE A 143 -9.92 -12.97 10.04
N HIS A 144 -9.03 -13.38 9.15
CA HIS A 144 -7.98 -14.35 9.47
C HIS A 144 -6.93 -13.77 10.44
N LEU A 145 -6.61 -12.48 10.35
CA LEU A 145 -5.77 -11.79 11.32
C LEU A 145 -6.41 -11.79 12.71
N GLU A 146 -7.71 -11.47 12.81
CA GLU A 146 -8.47 -11.47 14.06
C GLU A 146 -8.56 -12.87 14.67
N GLN A 147 -8.82 -13.89 13.86
CA GLN A 147 -8.84 -15.30 14.29
C GLN A 147 -7.47 -15.77 14.81
N ALA A 148 -6.38 -15.22 14.28
CA ALA A 148 -5.02 -15.48 14.75
C ALA A 148 -4.62 -14.62 15.98
N GLY A 149 -5.54 -13.81 16.51
CA GLY A 149 -5.32 -13.00 17.71
C GLY A 149 -4.72 -11.61 17.45
N PHE A 150 -4.65 -11.17 16.19
CA PHE A 150 -4.14 -9.84 15.82
C PHE A 150 -5.29 -8.89 15.49
N SER A 151 -5.23 -7.66 16.00
CA SER A 151 -6.28 -6.67 15.73
C SER A 151 -5.89 -5.74 14.59
N CYS A 152 -6.68 -5.74 13.51
CA CYS A 152 -6.60 -4.71 12.48
C CYS A 152 -7.18 -3.40 13.00
N GLN A 153 -6.32 -2.40 13.11
CA GLN A 153 -6.68 -1.01 13.31
C GLN A 153 -6.90 -0.34 11.95
N LYS A 154 -7.02 0.99 11.97
CA LYS A 154 -7.20 1.88 10.80
C LYS A 154 -6.67 1.26 9.50
N SER A 155 -7.60 0.96 8.59
CA SER A 155 -7.32 0.53 7.22
C SER A 155 -7.59 1.64 6.23
N ILE A 156 -6.94 1.56 5.08
CA ILE A 156 -7.12 2.42 3.92
C ILE A 156 -7.13 1.50 2.69
N MET A 157 -8.07 1.74 1.79
CA MET A 157 -8.10 1.17 0.44
C MET A 157 -7.83 2.30 -0.54
N GLU A 158 -6.89 2.11 -1.46
CA GLU A 158 -6.53 3.06 -2.52
C GLU A 158 -6.46 2.30 -3.86
N TYR A 159 -6.70 3.01 -4.97
CA TYR A 159 -6.59 2.45 -6.32
C TYR A 159 -5.38 3.05 -7.02
N CYS A 160 -4.33 2.27 -7.23
CA CYS A 160 -3.12 2.70 -7.92
C CYS A 160 -3.36 2.72 -9.43
N VAL A 161 -3.32 3.92 -10.01
CA VAL A 161 -3.55 4.14 -11.45
C VAL A 161 -2.26 4.29 -12.25
N LEU A 162 -1.15 4.60 -11.56
CA LEU A 162 0.19 4.67 -12.12
C LEU A 162 1.19 4.27 -11.03
N ASP A 163 2.06 3.31 -11.33
CA ASP A 163 3.27 3.02 -10.57
C ASP A 163 4.42 2.81 -11.57
N THR A 164 5.42 3.70 -11.56
CA THR A 164 6.48 3.66 -12.57
C THR A 164 7.57 2.64 -12.28
N GLN A 165 7.62 2.07 -11.07
CA GLN A 165 8.75 1.25 -10.63
C GLN A 165 8.30 0.23 -9.57
N ILE A 166 7.34 -0.62 -9.93
CA ILE A 166 6.78 -1.65 -9.05
C ILE A 166 7.84 -2.67 -8.60
N GLU A 167 8.84 -2.91 -9.43
CA GLU A 167 9.96 -3.81 -9.19
C GLU A 167 10.91 -3.33 -8.08
N LEU A 168 10.80 -2.08 -7.61
CA LEU A 168 11.47 -1.68 -6.35
C LEU A 168 10.90 -2.43 -5.14
N ASP A 169 9.74 -3.06 -5.30
CA ASP A 169 9.19 -3.97 -4.31
C ASP A 169 9.65 -5.43 -4.52
N ALA A 170 10.47 -5.71 -5.54
CA ALA A 170 11.08 -7.02 -5.69
C ALA A 170 11.96 -7.31 -4.47
N GLY A 171 11.64 -8.41 -3.77
CA GLY A 171 12.25 -8.76 -2.49
C GLY A 171 11.40 -8.41 -1.27
N TRP A 172 10.21 -7.82 -1.45
CA TRP A 172 9.14 -7.96 -0.48
C TRP A 172 8.78 -9.44 -0.46
N GLY A 173 9.26 -10.18 0.54
CA GLY A 173 8.80 -11.55 0.78
C GLY A 173 7.27 -11.54 0.83
N ALA A 174 6.65 -12.54 0.20
CA ALA A 174 5.28 -12.89 0.56
C ALA A 174 5.28 -13.20 2.06
#